data_AF-A0A953ZYX8-F1
#
_entry.id   AF-A0A953ZYX8-F1
#
_cell.length_a   1.000
_cell.length_b   1.000
_cell.length_c   1.000
_cell.angle_alpha   90.00
_cell.angle_beta   90.00
_cell.angle_gamma   90.00
#
_symmetry.space_group_name_H-M   'P 1'
#
loop_
_entity.id
_entity.type
_entity.pdbx_description
1 polymer ?
#
loop_
_entity_poly.entity_id
_entity_poly.type
_entity_poly.pdbx_seq_one_letter_code
_entity_poly.pdbx_strand_id
1 'polypeptide(L)'
;QINPGNRNVIGGLGAIVKTWGNTTAEMLVKDASNLRVTLGAEPGDGNRDIRSGMPRTIYYRRPMTRMGTVWMVRKAFYDAISYREQKTVPDPKQQPPVDPGLEVLLQVLEGKLTVHTTARAEQDIRTALRIAKEFGYKTVIQGGTETWRVIDDVAEAQAKVVFSPPSLSGANNPDGAQGRLHTLNMMAERGVPFAIQTESSLGERSLAHEAMVAMRNGLSFDKALAAVTLVPAQVLGIDDRMGTLQPGKDGDVVVWSGSPFDPTSRAERVFINGRAVRTQ
;
A
#
# COMPACT_ATOMS: atom_id res chain seq x y z
N GLN A 1 -1.73 2.64 8.77
CA GLN A 1 -2.76 2.44 7.72
C GLN A 1 -3.40 1.08 7.94
N ILE A 2 -4.73 1.00 7.94
CA ILE A 2 -5.49 -0.24 7.98
C ILE A 2 -6.08 -0.44 6.58
N ASN A 3 -5.77 -1.57 5.95
CA ASN A 3 -6.26 -1.90 4.61
C ASN A 3 -7.06 -3.21 4.63
N PRO A 4 -8.03 -3.37 3.71
CA PRO A 4 -8.63 -4.66 3.44
C PRO A 4 -7.57 -5.71 3.07
N GLY A 5 -7.85 -6.97 3.39
CA GLY A 5 -6.94 -8.08 3.10
C GLY A 5 -6.72 -8.34 1.60
N ASN A 6 -5.67 -9.08 1.26
CA ASN A 6 -5.21 -9.30 -0.12
C ASN A 6 -6.05 -10.31 -0.93
N ARG A 7 -6.99 -11.02 -0.29
CA ARG A 7 -7.78 -12.06 -0.97
C ARG A 7 -8.93 -11.53 -1.84
N ASN A 8 -9.08 -10.21 -1.92
CA ASN A 8 -10.02 -9.54 -2.81
C ASN A 8 -9.25 -8.80 -3.91
N VAL A 9 -9.77 -8.84 -5.14
CA VAL A 9 -9.19 -8.10 -6.28
C VAL A 9 -9.29 -6.60 -6.05
N ILE A 10 -10.48 -6.10 -5.74
CA ILE A 10 -10.74 -4.75 -5.26
C ILE A 10 -11.25 -4.91 -3.83
N GLY A 11 -10.38 -4.60 -2.86
CA GLY A 11 -10.63 -4.88 -1.44
C GLY A 11 -11.54 -3.87 -0.76
N GLY A 12 -11.75 -2.71 -1.39
CA GLY A 12 -12.44 -1.57 -0.81
C GLY A 12 -11.46 -0.51 -0.30
N LEU A 13 -11.93 0.28 0.66
CA LEU A 13 -11.23 1.47 1.14
C LEU A 13 -10.38 1.16 2.37
N GLY A 14 -9.20 1.77 2.45
CA GLY A 14 -8.37 1.76 3.66
C GLY A 14 -8.57 2.99 4.53
N ALA A 15 -8.23 2.91 5.81
CA ALA A 15 -8.27 4.01 6.76
C ALA A 15 -6.89 4.30 7.35
N ILE A 16 -6.66 5.55 7.75
CA ILE A 16 -5.46 5.95 8.48
C ILE A 16 -5.86 6.23 9.92
N VAL A 17 -5.21 5.53 10.84
CA VAL A 17 -5.43 5.67 12.28
C VAL A 17 -4.10 5.89 13.00
N LYS A 18 -4.16 6.62 14.10
CA LYS A 18 -3.10 6.63 15.12
C LYS A 18 -3.22 5.40 16.01
N THR A 19 -2.12 5.00 16.63
CA THR A 19 -2.08 3.94 17.64
C THR A 19 -2.45 4.42 19.03
N TRP A 20 -2.97 5.64 19.16
CA TRP A 20 -3.33 6.28 20.41
C TRP A 20 -4.70 6.95 20.29
N GLY A 21 -5.50 6.83 21.35
CA GLY A 21 -6.89 7.25 21.45
C GLY A 21 -7.68 6.21 22.26
N ASN A 22 -8.74 6.65 22.94
CA ASN A 22 -9.62 5.76 23.71
C ASN A 22 -10.75 5.20 22.84
N THR A 23 -11.06 5.86 21.73
CA THR A 23 -12.09 5.45 20.78
C THR A 23 -11.54 5.39 19.37
N THR A 24 -12.18 4.59 18.52
CA THR A 24 -11.83 4.50 17.10
C THR A 24 -11.97 5.85 16.38
N ALA A 25 -12.93 6.67 16.79
CA ALA A 25 -13.13 8.02 16.27
C ALA A 25 -11.96 8.95 16.61
N GLU A 26 -11.43 8.87 17.84
CA GLU A 26 -10.23 9.65 18.25
C GLU A 26 -8.97 9.19 17.53
N MET A 27 -8.87 7.90 17.23
CA MET A 27 -7.73 7.33 16.52
C MET A 27 -7.75 7.67 15.01
N LEU A 28 -8.92 7.97 14.44
CA LEU A 28 -9.09 8.18 13.00
C LEU A 28 -8.45 9.49 12.54
N VAL A 29 -7.52 9.38 11.59
CA VAL A 29 -6.85 10.53 10.94
C VAL A 29 -7.52 10.88 9.63
N LYS A 30 -7.81 9.86 8.82
CA LYS A 30 -8.41 9.98 7.49
C LYS A 30 -9.17 8.70 7.18
N ASP A 31 -10.47 8.83 7.02
CA ASP A 31 -11.30 7.78 6.44
C ASP A 31 -11.11 7.71 4.92
N ALA A 32 -11.46 6.59 4.30
CA ALA A 32 -11.43 6.41 2.85
C ALA A 32 -10.12 6.89 2.20
N SER A 33 -8.98 6.55 2.81
CA SER A 33 -7.67 7.10 2.46
C SER A 33 -7.14 6.68 1.09
N ASN A 34 -7.47 5.46 0.67
CA ASN A 34 -6.98 4.83 -0.56
C ASN A 34 -7.93 3.71 -1.00
N LEU A 35 -7.91 3.38 -2.29
CA LEU A 35 -8.53 2.16 -2.81
C LEU A 35 -7.51 1.02 -2.82
N ARG A 36 -7.85 -0.10 -2.20
CA ARG A 36 -7.02 -1.31 -2.20
C ARG A 36 -7.31 -2.16 -3.43
N VAL A 37 -6.27 -2.43 -4.22
CA VAL A 37 -6.30 -3.40 -5.33
C VAL A 37 -5.22 -4.45 -5.09
N THR A 38 -5.51 -5.72 -5.38
CA THR A 38 -4.52 -6.80 -5.28
C THR A 38 -4.37 -7.48 -6.63
N LEU A 39 -3.14 -7.55 -7.12
CA LEU A 39 -2.73 -8.36 -8.27
C LEU A 39 -1.88 -9.55 -7.81
N GLY A 40 -1.67 -10.51 -8.70
CA GLY A 40 -0.99 -11.77 -8.38
C GLY A 40 -1.97 -12.93 -8.15
N ALA A 41 -1.50 -13.97 -7.46
CA ALA A 41 -2.25 -15.21 -7.21
C ALA A 41 -3.17 -15.12 -5.98
N GLU A 42 -2.83 -14.28 -4.98
CA GLU A 42 -3.56 -14.18 -3.71
C GLU A 42 -5.09 -14.03 -3.83
N PRO A 43 -5.65 -13.21 -4.76
CA PRO A 43 -7.10 -13.08 -4.90
C PRO A 43 -7.81 -14.38 -5.33
N GLY A 44 -7.05 -15.31 -5.93
CA GLY A 44 -7.57 -16.61 -6.37
C GLY A 44 -7.39 -17.74 -5.36
N ASP A 45 -6.48 -17.61 -4.38
CA ASP A 45 -6.11 -18.71 -3.47
C ASP A 45 -7.28 -19.22 -2.61
N GLY A 46 -8.20 -18.32 -2.27
CA GLY A 46 -9.40 -18.63 -1.48
C GLY A 46 -10.57 -19.17 -2.29
N ASN A 47 -10.51 -19.08 -3.62
CA ASN A 47 -11.57 -19.55 -4.49
C ASN A 47 -11.30 -21.03 -4.80
N ARG A 48 -12.15 -21.92 -4.28
CA ARG A 48 -12.02 -23.37 -4.48
C ARG A 48 -13.39 -23.98 -4.76
N ASP A 49 -13.39 -25.12 -5.44
CA ASP A 49 -14.59 -25.94 -5.56
C ASP A 49 -15.05 -26.43 -4.17
N ILE A 50 -16.36 -26.60 -3.97
CA ILE A 50 -17.00 -27.12 -2.74
C ILE A 50 -16.36 -28.43 -2.27
N ARG A 51 -15.83 -29.24 -3.20
CA ARG A 51 -15.20 -30.53 -2.90
C ARG A 51 -13.66 -30.52 -2.93
N SER A 52 -13.03 -29.36 -2.70
CA SER A 52 -11.57 -29.19 -2.70
C SER A 52 -10.92 -29.59 -4.03
N GLY A 53 -11.05 -28.71 -5.02
CA GLY A 53 -10.37 -28.82 -6.31
C GLY A 53 -10.32 -27.46 -7.03
N MET A 54 -9.57 -27.39 -8.15
CA MET A 54 -9.68 -26.23 -9.04
C MET A 54 -11.11 -26.15 -9.58
N PRO A 55 -11.79 -24.99 -9.46
CA PRO A 55 -13.10 -24.77 -10.04
C PRO A 55 -13.10 -25.08 -11.52
N ARG A 56 -13.99 -26.00 -11.94
CA ARG A 56 -14.13 -26.41 -13.34
C ARG A 56 -15.23 -25.65 -14.08
N THR A 57 -15.92 -24.73 -13.40
CA THR A 57 -17.05 -24.00 -13.96
C THR A 57 -16.92 -22.51 -13.72
N ILE A 58 -17.55 -21.74 -14.61
CA ILE A 58 -17.63 -20.28 -14.52
C ILE A 58 -18.50 -19.77 -13.36
N TYR A 59 -19.27 -20.65 -12.72
CA TYR A 59 -20.25 -20.34 -11.69
C TYR A 59 -19.66 -20.30 -10.28
N TYR A 60 -18.41 -20.74 -10.11
CA TYR A 60 -17.67 -20.55 -8.86
C TYR A 60 -17.14 -19.12 -8.73
N ARG A 61 -16.79 -18.74 -7.50
CA ARG A 61 -16.23 -17.42 -7.19
C ARG A 61 -14.96 -17.16 -8.03
N ARG A 62 -14.96 -16.05 -8.76
CA ARG A 62 -13.82 -15.56 -9.54
C ARG A 62 -13.00 -14.54 -8.72
N PRO A 63 -11.69 -14.37 -8.99
CA PRO A 63 -10.90 -14.99 -10.06
C PRO A 63 -10.21 -16.29 -9.61
N MET A 64 -9.79 -17.12 -10.58
CA MET A 64 -9.01 -18.34 -10.32
C MET A 64 -7.58 -18.29 -10.84
N THR A 65 -7.27 -17.27 -11.64
CA THR A 65 -6.00 -17.11 -12.33
C THR A 65 -5.56 -15.66 -12.24
N ARG A 66 -4.24 -15.40 -12.39
CA ARG A 66 -3.69 -14.04 -12.46
C ARG A 66 -4.36 -13.20 -13.55
N MET A 67 -4.63 -13.81 -14.71
CA MET A 67 -5.35 -13.15 -15.81
C MET A 67 -6.80 -12.80 -15.43
N GLY A 68 -7.47 -13.65 -14.66
CA GLY A 68 -8.81 -13.35 -14.13
C GLY A 68 -8.79 -12.16 -13.16
N THR A 69 -7.77 -12.05 -12.31
CA THR A 69 -7.57 -10.90 -11.42
C THR A 69 -7.45 -9.61 -12.23
N VAL A 70 -6.60 -9.60 -13.26
CA VAL A 70 -6.42 -8.46 -14.16
C VAL A 70 -7.71 -8.09 -14.89
N TRP A 71 -8.44 -9.09 -15.40
CA TRP A 71 -9.72 -8.88 -16.07
C TRP A 71 -10.74 -8.23 -15.13
N MET A 72 -10.82 -8.66 -13.87
CA MET A 72 -11.75 -8.09 -12.89
C MET A 72 -11.45 -6.62 -12.59
N VAL A 73 -10.17 -6.25 -12.45
CA VAL A 73 -9.79 -4.82 -12.28
C VAL A 73 -10.21 -4.01 -13.50
N ARG A 74 -9.81 -4.46 -14.70
CA ARG A 74 -10.16 -3.75 -15.95
C ARG A 74 -11.66 -3.61 -16.14
N LYS A 75 -12.41 -4.70 -15.97
CA LYS A 75 -13.87 -4.68 -16.09
C LYS A 75 -14.48 -3.64 -15.16
N ALA A 76 -14.08 -3.61 -13.89
CA ALA A 76 -14.63 -2.66 -12.92
C ALA A 76 -14.40 -1.20 -13.34
N PHE A 77 -13.22 -0.86 -13.86
CA PHE A 77 -12.95 0.50 -14.35
C PHE A 77 -13.69 0.83 -15.67
N TYR A 78 -13.83 -0.11 -16.60
CA TYR A 78 -14.67 0.09 -17.78
C TYR A 78 -16.15 0.25 -17.43
N ASP A 79 -16.65 -0.52 -16.45
CA ASP A 79 -18.00 -0.37 -15.91
C ASP A 79 -18.17 1.03 -15.30
N ALA A 80 -17.19 1.52 -14.55
CA ALA A 80 -17.21 2.88 -13.98
C ALA A 80 -17.19 3.98 -15.05
N ILE A 81 -16.42 3.82 -16.13
CA ILE A 81 -16.43 4.77 -17.27
C ILE A 81 -17.81 4.79 -17.92
N SER A 82 -18.39 3.62 -18.20
CA SER A 82 -19.72 3.50 -18.79
C SER A 82 -20.79 4.11 -17.87
N TYR A 83 -20.66 3.90 -16.57
CA TYR A 83 -21.53 4.48 -15.55
C TYR A 83 -21.46 6.01 -15.53
N ARG A 84 -20.25 6.59 -15.62
CA ARG A 84 -20.06 8.04 -15.75
C ARG A 84 -20.80 8.61 -16.95
N GLU A 85 -20.69 7.95 -18.10
CA GLU A 85 -21.35 8.38 -19.33
C GLU A 85 -22.88 8.35 -19.17
N GLN A 86 -23.42 7.26 -18.61
CA GLN A 86 -24.86 7.12 -18.37
C GLN A 86 -25.40 8.17 -17.37
N LYS A 87 -24.60 8.62 -16.40
CA LYS A 87 -24.97 9.72 -15.49
C LYS A 87 -25.08 11.08 -16.17
N THR A 88 -24.48 11.27 -17.34
CA THR A 88 -24.56 12.54 -18.09
C THR A 88 -25.80 12.65 -18.98
N VAL A 89 -26.62 11.60 -19.05
CA VAL A 89 -27.86 11.59 -19.84
C VAL A 89 -28.84 12.63 -19.28
N PRO A 90 -29.41 13.54 -20.10
CA PRO A 90 -30.27 14.62 -19.62
C PRO A 90 -31.56 14.15 -18.93
N ASP A 91 -32.12 13.01 -19.35
CA ASP A 91 -33.33 12.44 -18.76
C ASP A 91 -32.97 11.66 -17.47
N PRO A 92 -33.37 12.13 -16.28
CA PRO A 92 -33.05 11.45 -15.02
C PRO A 92 -33.63 10.04 -14.93
N LYS A 93 -34.68 9.72 -15.70
CA LYS A 93 -35.26 8.36 -15.72
C LYS A 93 -34.39 7.34 -16.46
N GLN A 94 -33.48 7.82 -17.31
CA GLN A 94 -32.53 6.99 -18.06
C GLN A 94 -31.16 6.90 -17.37
N GLN A 95 -30.96 7.68 -16.30
CA GLN A 95 -29.74 7.59 -15.50
C GLN A 95 -29.73 6.31 -14.67
N PRO A 96 -28.56 5.70 -14.47
CA PRO A 96 -28.43 4.50 -13.66
C PRO A 96 -28.63 4.85 -12.17
N PRO A 97 -29.11 3.92 -11.35
CA PRO A 97 -29.17 4.12 -9.90
C PRO A 97 -27.76 4.39 -9.34
N VAL A 98 -27.68 5.04 -8.18
CA VAL A 98 -26.41 5.29 -7.50
C VAL A 98 -25.79 3.96 -7.09
N ASP A 99 -24.60 3.64 -7.62
CA ASP A 99 -23.82 2.47 -7.23
C ASP A 99 -22.61 2.93 -6.40
N PRO A 100 -22.59 2.68 -5.07
CA PRO A 100 -21.51 3.14 -4.20
C PRO A 100 -20.11 2.64 -4.61
N GLY A 101 -20.02 1.45 -5.20
CA GLY A 101 -18.75 0.90 -5.66
C GLY A 101 -18.22 1.63 -6.88
N LEU A 102 -19.09 1.90 -7.86
CA LEU A 102 -18.72 2.67 -9.05
C LEU A 102 -18.39 4.12 -8.70
N GLU A 103 -19.11 4.75 -7.76
CA GLU A 103 -18.78 6.11 -7.27
C GLU A 103 -17.36 6.20 -6.69
N VAL A 104 -16.90 5.16 -5.98
CA VAL A 104 -15.51 5.09 -5.49
C VAL A 104 -14.51 4.98 -6.64
N LEU A 105 -14.82 4.19 -7.68
CA LEU A 105 -13.95 4.08 -8.86
C LEU A 105 -13.92 5.39 -9.66
N LEU A 106 -15.03 6.13 -9.72
CA LEU A 106 -15.03 7.48 -10.31
C LEU A 106 -14.08 8.43 -9.56
N GLN A 107 -14.03 8.39 -8.23
CA GLN A 107 -13.09 9.18 -7.45
C GLN A 107 -11.62 8.86 -7.78
N VAL A 108 -11.31 7.60 -8.11
CA VAL A 108 -9.98 7.21 -8.59
C VAL A 108 -9.71 7.81 -9.97
N LEU A 109 -10.65 7.70 -10.91
CA LEU A 109 -10.52 8.25 -12.26
C LEU A 109 -10.42 9.79 -12.27
N GLU A 110 -11.00 10.45 -11.26
CA GLU A 110 -10.92 11.89 -11.04
C GLU A 110 -9.64 12.32 -10.30
N GLY A 111 -8.80 11.37 -9.87
CA GLY A 111 -7.56 11.64 -9.13
C GLY A 111 -7.77 12.06 -7.67
N LYS A 112 -8.99 11.92 -7.13
CA LYS A 112 -9.32 12.23 -5.73
C LYS A 112 -8.89 11.12 -4.77
N LEU A 113 -8.77 9.89 -5.27
CA LEU A 113 -8.42 8.71 -4.48
C LEU A 113 -7.24 7.95 -5.10
N THR A 114 -6.18 7.74 -4.32
CA THR A 114 -5.01 6.96 -4.75
C THR A 114 -5.29 5.47 -4.67
N VAL A 115 -4.79 4.71 -5.64
CA VAL A 115 -4.85 3.24 -5.62
C VAL A 115 -3.60 2.67 -4.98
N HIS A 116 -3.77 1.82 -3.97
CA HIS A 116 -2.68 1.03 -3.38
C HIS A 116 -2.76 -0.39 -3.93
N THR A 117 -1.93 -0.68 -4.92
CA THR A 117 -1.89 -1.97 -5.62
C THR A 117 -0.88 -2.91 -4.98
N THR A 118 -1.32 -4.01 -4.38
CA THR A 118 -0.41 -5.11 -4.05
C THR A 118 0.04 -5.80 -5.31
N ALA A 119 1.37 -5.82 -5.50
CA ALA A 119 2.05 -6.55 -6.55
C ALA A 119 3.48 -6.84 -6.07
N ARG A 120 3.88 -8.12 -6.10
CA ARG A 120 5.18 -8.56 -5.58
C ARG A 120 6.16 -8.96 -6.66
N ALA A 121 5.73 -9.83 -7.58
CA ALA A 121 6.57 -10.31 -8.66
C ALA A 121 6.66 -9.29 -9.80
N GLU A 122 7.74 -9.35 -10.58
CA GLU A 122 8.01 -8.43 -11.70
C GLU A 122 6.79 -8.29 -12.63
N GLN A 123 6.21 -9.41 -13.07
CA GLN A 123 5.09 -9.38 -14.01
C GLN A 123 3.85 -8.68 -13.43
N ASP A 124 3.60 -8.83 -12.13
CA ASP A 124 2.45 -8.23 -11.46
C ASP A 124 2.68 -6.72 -11.26
N ILE A 125 3.92 -6.30 -10.95
CA ILE A 125 4.29 -4.89 -10.83
C ILE A 125 4.13 -4.20 -12.20
N ARG A 126 4.72 -4.76 -13.27
CA ARG A 126 4.55 -4.23 -14.64
C ARG A 126 3.07 -4.15 -15.03
N THR A 127 2.27 -5.13 -14.62
CA THR A 127 0.83 -5.13 -14.89
C THR A 127 0.10 -4.03 -14.12
N ALA A 128 0.42 -3.82 -12.84
CA ALA A 128 -0.13 -2.73 -12.04
C ALA A 128 0.16 -1.37 -12.70
N LEU A 129 1.40 -1.14 -13.14
CA LEU A 129 1.80 0.10 -13.81
C LEU A 129 1.05 0.29 -15.15
N ARG A 130 0.89 -0.77 -15.94
CA ARG A 130 0.12 -0.71 -17.20
C ARG A 130 -1.35 -0.37 -16.96
N ILE A 131 -2.00 -0.97 -15.96
CA ILE A 131 -3.40 -0.67 -15.63
C ILE A 131 -3.54 0.77 -15.14
N ALA A 132 -2.63 1.23 -14.28
CA ALA A 132 -2.60 2.62 -13.81
C ALA A 132 -2.49 3.61 -14.98
N LYS A 133 -1.60 3.33 -15.94
CA LYS A 133 -1.46 4.10 -17.18
C LYS A 133 -2.71 4.03 -18.07
N GLU A 134 -3.32 2.85 -18.22
CA GLU A 134 -4.52 2.62 -19.04
C GLU A 134 -5.71 3.46 -18.57
N PHE A 135 -5.92 3.58 -17.26
CA PHE A 135 -7.04 4.32 -16.67
C PHE A 135 -6.65 5.72 -16.16
N GLY A 136 -5.40 6.15 -16.33
CA GLY A 136 -4.94 7.49 -16.01
C GLY A 136 -4.85 7.81 -14.51
N TYR A 137 -4.70 6.81 -13.63
CA TYR A 137 -4.56 7.02 -12.18
C TYR A 137 -3.14 6.78 -11.68
N LYS A 138 -2.79 7.38 -10.53
CA LYS A 138 -1.51 7.12 -9.84
C LYS A 138 -1.64 5.94 -8.90
N THR A 139 -0.63 5.07 -8.87
CA THR A 139 -0.60 3.89 -8.00
C THR A 139 0.57 3.90 -7.03
N VAL A 140 0.33 3.32 -5.86
CA VAL A 140 1.35 2.94 -4.88
C VAL A 140 1.49 1.42 -4.92
N ILE A 141 2.68 0.93 -5.24
CA ILE A 141 2.97 -0.51 -5.25
C ILE A 141 3.22 -0.96 -3.81
N GLN A 142 2.41 -1.88 -3.31
CA GLN A 142 2.57 -2.49 -1.99
C GLN A 142 3.19 -3.88 -2.09
N GLY A 143 4.18 -4.16 -1.23
CA GLY A 143 4.96 -5.40 -1.23
C GLY A 143 6.19 -5.26 -2.13
N GLY A 144 5.98 -5.06 -3.44
CA GLY A 144 7.05 -4.65 -4.38
C GLY A 144 8.32 -5.52 -4.33
N THR A 145 8.20 -6.81 -4.02
CA THR A 145 9.34 -7.68 -3.67
C THR A 145 10.42 -7.70 -4.76
N GLU A 146 10.01 -7.79 -6.02
CA GLU A 146 10.89 -7.80 -7.19
C GLU A 146 11.04 -6.42 -7.85
N THR A 147 10.76 -5.33 -7.14
CA THR A 147 10.97 -3.98 -7.68
C THR A 147 12.40 -3.79 -8.20
N TRP A 148 13.40 -4.48 -7.64
CA TRP A 148 14.78 -4.47 -8.12
C TRP A 148 14.95 -4.88 -9.60
N ARG A 149 14.00 -5.61 -10.19
CA ARG A 149 13.99 -5.98 -11.62
C ARG A 149 13.33 -4.93 -12.52
N VAL A 150 12.55 -4.01 -11.93
CA VAL A 150 11.63 -3.11 -12.64
C VAL A 150 11.73 -1.67 -12.14
N ILE A 151 12.87 -1.28 -11.56
CA ILE A 151 13.05 0.04 -10.95
C ILE A 151 12.81 1.16 -11.96
N ASP A 152 13.34 1.00 -13.17
CA ASP A 152 13.21 2.01 -14.22
C ASP A 152 11.75 2.17 -14.66
N ASP A 153 10.97 1.08 -14.73
CA ASP A 153 9.54 1.14 -15.03
C ASP A 153 8.75 1.86 -13.92
N VAL A 154 9.08 1.59 -12.66
CA VAL A 154 8.47 2.24 -11.50
C VAL A 154 8.80 3.74 -11.48
N ALA A 155 10.04 4.10 -11.82
CA ALA A 155 10.50 5.48 -11.92
C ALA A 155 9.79 6.23 -13.06
N GLU A 156 9.70 5.64 -14.25
CA GLU A 156 8.99 6.20 -15.41
C GLU A 156 7.52 6.44 -15.10
N ALA A 157 6.86 5.49 -14.43
CA ALA A 157 5.47 5.62 -14.01
C ALA A 157 5.25 6.59 -12.83
N GLN A 158 6.34 7.14 -12.26
CA GLN A 158 6.31 7.99 -11.06
C GLN A 158 5.55 7.33 -9.88
N ALA A 159 5.61 6.00 -9.81
CA ALA A 159 4.94 5.24 -8.77
C ALA A 159 5.75 5.27 -7.48
N LYS A 160 5.05 5.21 -6.33
CA LYS A 160 5.67 5.06 -5.01
C LYS A 160 5.64 3.60 -4.60
N VAL A 161 6.60 3.16 -3.78
CA VAL A 161 6.68 1.77 -3.32
C VAL A 161 6.59 1.70 -1.80
N VAL A 162 5.76 0.80 -1.28
CA VAL A 162 5.77 0.39 0.13
C VAL A 162 6.40 -0.98 0.20
N PHE A 163 7.58 -1.07 0.82
CA PHE A 163 8.46 -2.24 0.75
C PHE A 163 8.86 -2.72 2.14
N SER A 164 8.91 -4.04 2.32
CA SER A 164 9.50 -4.67 3.50
C SER A 164 10.83 -5.33 3.09
N PRO A 165 11.95 -5.01 3.77
CA PRO A 165 13.19 -5.78 3.64
C PRO A 165 12.92 -7.30 3.75
N PRO A 166 13.42 -8.10 2.79
CA PRO A 166 13.26 -9.55 2.83
C PRO A 166 13.79 -10.14 4.14
N SER A 167 13.09 -11.13 4.68
CA SER A 167 13.60 -11.87 5.85
C SER A 167 14.86 -12.66 5.48
N LEU A 168 15.84 -12.71 6.40
CA LEU A 168 17.01 -13.57 6.28
C LEU A 168 16.65 -15.06 6.32
N SER A 169 15.52 -15.42 6.93
CA SER A 169 14.99 -16.78 6.98
C SER A 169 14.28 -17.24 5.70
N GLY A 170 14.29 -16.42 4.64
CA GLY A 170 13.55 -16.66 3.40
C GLY A 170 12.15 -16.04 3.43
N ALA A 171 11.62 -15.71 2.26
CA ALA A 171 10.29 -15.14 2.11
C ALA A 171 9.28 -16.21 1.67
N ASN A 172 8.22 -16.41 2.46
CA ASN A 172 7.04 -17.17 2.05
C ASN A 172 6.16 -16.28 1.17
N ASN A 173 6.62 -15.99 -0.05
CA ASN A 173 5.84 -15.23 -1.01
C ASN A 173 4.91 -16.18 -1.78
N PRO A 174 3.58 -16.07 -1.65
CA PRO A 174 2.64 -16.94 -2.35
C PRO A 174 2.78 -16.84 -3.88
N ASP A 175 3.30 -15.71 -4.36
CA ASP A 175 3.49 -15.43 -5.79
C ASP A 175 4.85 -15.89 -6.35
N GLY A 176 5.73 -16.48 -5.53
CA GLY A 176 7.08 -16.91 -5.94
C GLY A 176 8.09 -15.77 -6.12
N ALA A 177 7.73 -14.54 -5.74
CA ALA A 177 8.56 -13.36 -5.86
C ALA A 177 9.85 -13.47 -5.02
N GLN A 178 10.98 -13.04 -5.58
CA GLN A 178 12.30 -13.15 -4.93
C GLN A 178 12.84 -11.79 -4.49
N GLY A 179 12.90 -11.57 -3.18
CA GLY A 179 13.40 -10.32 -2.62
C GLY A 179 14.92 -10.20 -2.67
N ARG A 180 15.43 -8.97 -2.78
CA ARG A 180 16.85 -8.64 -2.58
C ARG A 180 17.01 -7.61 -1.47
N LEU A 181 17.99 -7.82 -0.58
CA LEU A 181 18.23 -6.91 0.55
C LEU A 181 18.64 -5.49 0.11
N HIS A 182 19.33 -5.37 -1.03
CA HIS A 182 19.80 -4.08 -1.57
C HIS A 182 18.72 -3.31 -2.34
N THR A 183 17.49 -3.84 -2.48
CA THR A 183 16.43 -3.23 -3.31
C THR A 183 16.13 -1.79 -2.91
N LEU A 184 16.09 -1.48 -1.61
CA LEU A 184 15.85 -0.12 -1.11
C LEU A 184 16.95 0.86 -1.52
N ASN A 185 18.22 0.43 -1.46
CA ASN A 185 19.33 1.26 -1.91
C ASN A 185 19.28 1.51 -3.43
N MET A 186 18.98 0.47 -4.22
CA MET A 186 18.82 0.61 -5.67
C MET A 186 17.68 1.57 -6.05
N MET A 187 16.55 1.52 -5.31
CA MET A 187 15.46 2.49 -5.50
C MET A 187 15.90 3.91 -5.13
N ALA A 188 16.68 4.07 -4.06
CA ALA A 188 17.22 5.37 -3.65
C ALA A 188 18.15 5.99 -4.69
N GLU A 189 19.06 5.19 -5.27
CA GLU A 189 19.98 5.60 -6.35
C GLU A 189 19.23 6.05 -7.62
N ARG A 190 18.06 5.47 -7.88
CA ARG A 190 17.19 5.83 -9.01
C ARG A 190 16.12 6.87 -8.68
N GLY A 191 16.13 7.42 -7.46
CA GLY A 191 15.19 8.46 -7.05
C GLY A 191 13.73 7.99 -6.92
N VAL A 192 13.48 6.68 -6.84
CA VAL A 192 12.14 6.12 -6.62
C VAL A 192 11.72 6.36 -5.17
N PRO A 193 10.60 7.02 -4.88
CA PRO A 193 10.13 7.22 -3.51
C PRO A 193 9.63 5.91 -2.90
N PHE A 194 10.12 5.58 -1.70
CA PHE A 194 9.69 4.38 -0.98
C PHE A 194 9.44 4.62 0.52
N ALA A 195 8.44 3.91 1.03
CA ALA A 195 8.20 3.77 2.47
C ALA A 195 8.55 2.34 2.91
N ILE A 196 9.13 2.23 4.11
CA ILE A 196 9.42 0.94 4.73
C ILE A 196 8.22 0.50 5.55
N GLN A 197 7.81 -0.76 5.39
CA GLN A 197 6.77 -1.40 6.20
C GLN A 197 7.30 -2.66 6.90
N THR A 198 6.58 -3.09 7.92
CA THR A 198 6.76 -4.41 8.54
C THR A 198 5.71 -5.39 8.01
N GLU A 199 6.12 -6.52 7.45
CA GLU A 199 5.20 -7.61 7.06
C GLU A 199 5.00 -8.69 8.16
N SER A 200 5.61 -8.51 9.34
CA SER A 200 5.43 -9.42 10.49
C SER A 200 4.29 -8.96 11.39
N SER A 201 3.37 -9.86 11.71
CA SER A 201 2.33 -9.68 12.73
C SER A 201 2.78 -10.11 14.13
N LEU A 202 4.00 -10.66 14.28
CA LEU A 202 4.43 -11.36 15.49
C LEU A 202 5.22 -10.48 16.48
N GLY A 203 5.26 -9.16 16.28
CA GLY A 203 5.93 -8.22 17.20
C GLY A 203 7.47 -8.32 17.23
N GLU A 204 8.06 -9.35 16.64
CA GLU A 204 9.50 -9.59 16.58
C GLU A 204 10.26 -8.56 15.73
N ARG A 205 9.59 -7.94 14.74
CA ARG A 205 10.18 -6.96 13.84
C ARG A 205 9.52 -5.60 14.04
N SER A 206 10.31 -4.60 14.42
CA SER A 206 9.90 -3.20 14.50
C SER A 206 10.28 -2.45 13.22
N LEU A 207 9.62 -1.33 12.94
CA LEU A 207 10.01 -0.45 11.81
C LEU A 207 11.47 0.03 11.93
N ALA A 208 11.97 0.23 13.15
CA ALA A 208 13.37 0.58 13.40
C ALA A 208 14.33 -0.55 12.98
N HIS A 209 13.97 -1.81 13.23
CA HIS A 209 14.74 -2.96 12.76
C HIS A 209 14.76 -3.03 11.22
N GLU A 210 13.63 -2.78 10.54
CA GLU A 210 13.60 -2.74 9.07
C GLU A 210 14.51 -1.66 8.48
N ALA A 211 14.47 -0.46 9.05
CA ALA A 211 15.33 0.64 8.66
C ALA A 211 16.82 0.32 8.90
N MET A 212 17.14 -0.32 10.03
CA MET A 212 18.51 -0.81 10.33
C MET A 212 18.99 -1.83 9.29
N VAL A 213 18.16 -2.81 8.91
CA VAL A 213 18.49 -3.77 7.85
C VAL A 213 18.71 -3.06 6.52
N ALA A 214 17.89 -2.06 6.17
CA ALA A 214 18.08 -1.26 4.97
C ALA A 214 19.42 -0.50 4.98
N MET A 215 19.78 0.11 6.11
CA MET A 215 21.05 0.82 6.28
C MET A 215 22.26 -0.11 6.15
N ARG A 216 22.18 -1.31 6.75
CA ARG A 216 23.22 -2.34 6.62
C ARG A 216 23.46 -2.75 5.15
N ASN A 217 22.46 -2.57 4.28
CA ASN A 217 22.54 -2.88 2.86
C ASN A 217 22.69 -1.62 1.97
N GLY A 218 23.25 -0.54 2.51
CA GLY A 218 23.73 0.61 1.74
C GLY A 218 22.87 1.87 1.85
N LEU A 219 21.69 1.81 2.48
CA LEU A 219 20.84 2.99 2.59
C LEU A 219 21.41 4.00 3.61
N SER A 220 21.42 5.29 3.25
CA SER A 220 21.87 6.33 4.19
C SER A 220 20.87 6.52 5.34
N PHE A 221 21.35 7.06 6.47
CA PHE A 221 20.50 7.37 7.63
C PHE A 221 19.32 8.26 7.27
N ASP A 222 19.54 9.35 6.53
CA ASP A 222 18.49 10.30 6.16
C ASP A 222 17.41 9.65 5.29
N LYS A 223 17.80 8.78 4.36
CA LYS A 223 16.86 8.05 3.51
C LYS A 223 16.09 7.00 4.30
N ALA A 224 16.75 6.30 5.22
CA ALA A 224 16.10 5.35 6.12
C ALA A 224 15.09 6.04 7.04
N LEU A 225 15.46 7.19 7.62
CA LEU A 225 14.60 7.99 8.48
C LEU A 225 13.39 8.53 7.70
N ALA A 226 13.62 9.10 6.52
CA ALA A 226 12.54 9.57 5.65
C ALA A 226 11.58 8.42 5.26
N ALA A 227 12.10 7.22 4.98
CA ALA A 227 11.30 6.06 4.58
C ALA A 227 10.38 5.52 5.69
N VAL A 228 10.61 5.88 6.96
CA VAL A 228 9.73 5.54 8.09
C VAL A 228 8.99 6.74 8.69
N THR A 229 9.18 7.96 8.15
CA THR A 229 8.54 9.19 8.64
C THR A 229 7.87 9.99 7.52
N LEU A 230 8.64 10.78 6.76
CA LEU A 230 8.15 11.70 5.73
C LEU A 230 7.52 10.96 4.54
N VAL A 231 8.20 9.97 3.98
CA VAL A 231 7.72 9.27 2.78
C VAL A 231 6.41 8.52 3.03
N PRO A 232 6.22 7.77 4.13
CA PRO A 232 4.90 7.18 4.41
C PRO A 232 3.81 8.24 4.59
N ALA A 233 4.09 9.39 5.21
CA ALA A 233 3.11 10.48 5.30
C ALA A 233 2.71 11.00 3.90
N GLN A 234 3.67 11.14 2.98
CA GLN A 234 3.42 11.54 1.58
C GLN A 234 2.71 10.46 0.76
N VAL A 235 2.96 9.18 1.03
CA VAL A 235 2.25 8.05 0.40
C VAL A 235 0.78 8.07 0.82
N LEU A 236 0.52 8.38 2.09
CA LEU A 236 -0.80 8.40 2.69
C LEU A 236 -1.57 9.72 2.47
N GLY A 237 -0.89 10.77 1.99
CA GLY A 237 -1.45 12.10 1.77
C GLY A 237 -1.89 12.77 3.09
N ILE A 238 -0.99 12.71 4.09
CA ILE A 238 -1.13 13.31 5.43
C ILE A 238 0.16 14.04 5.84
N ASP A 239 1.04 14.34 4.88
CA ASP A 239 2.33 14.99 5.12
C ASP A 239 2.19 16.46 5.53
N ASP A 240 1.02 17.07 5.34
CA ASP A 240 0.65 18.34 5.95
C ASP A 240 0.54 18.25 7.48
N ARG A 241 0.19 17.08 8.02
CA ARG A 241 0.01 16.84 9.46
C ARG A 241 1.15 16.07 10.13
N MET A 242 1.85 15.21 9.40
CA MET A 242 2.78 14.24 10.00
C MET A 242 4.06 14.05 9.18
N GLY A 243 5.03 13.34 9.74
CA GLY A 243 6.23 12.87 9.05
C GLY A 243 7.45 13.79 9.14
N THR A 244 7.30 15.02 9.64
CA THR A 244 8.43 15.92 9.95
C THR A 244 8.18 16.71 11.23
N LEU A 245 9.24 17.22 11.85
CA LEU A 245 9.17 18.12 13.00
C LEU A 245 9.15 19.57 12.50
N GLN A 246 7.94 20.10 12.26
CA GLN A 246 7.74 21.46 11.78
C GLN A 246 6.53 22.10 12.48
N PRO A 247 6.52 23.43 12.71
CA PRO A 247 5.36 24.12 13.24
C PRO A 247 4.09 23.85 12.43
N GLY A 248 2.96 23.64 13.11
CA GLY A 248 1.66 23.36 12.49
C GLY A 248 1.35 21.87 12.27
N LYS A 249 2.34 20.97 12.44
CA LYS A 249 2.15 19.51 12.37
C LYS A 249 1.75 18.92 13.72
N ASP A 250 1.18 17.72 13.69
CA ASP A 250 0.83 16.95 14.88
C ASP A 250 2.08 16.71 15.73
N GLY A 251 1.98 16.89 17.05
CA GLY A 251 3.07 16.72 18.01
C GLY A 251 3.45 15.25 18.28
N ASP A 252 3.74 14.51 17.23
CA ASP A 252 4.12 13.09 17.27
C ASP A 252 5.64 12.97 17.28
N VAL A 253 6.23 12.73 18.46
CA VAL A 253 7.67 12.81 18.70
C VAL A 253 8.15 11.62 19.51
N VAL A 254 9.29 11.04 19.13
CA VAL A 254 9.99 10.03 19.94
C VAL A 254 11.34 10.58 20.36
N VAL A 255 11.61 10.57 21.66
CA VAL A 255 12.92 10.85 22.24
C VAL A 255 13.65 9.52 22.38
N TRP A 256 14.80 9.40 21.72
CA TRP A 256 15.63 8.19 21.74
C TRP A 256 16.86 8.40 22.62
N SER A 257 17.33 7.34 23.27
CA SER A 257 18.58 7.35 24.05
C SER A 257 19.85 7.52 23.18
N GLY A 258 19.69 7.37 21.86
CA GLY A 258 20.74 7.42 20.86
C GLY A 258 20.13 7.46 19.45
N SER A 259 20.86 6.98 18.44
CA SER A 259 20.32 6.89 17.08
C SER A 259 19.15 5.91 16.99
N PRO A 260 18.01 6.26 16.36
CA PRO A 260 16.80 5.43 16.34
C PRO A 260 16.98 4.05 15.66
N PHE A 261 18.05 3.88 14.89
CA PHE A 261 18.36 2.62 14.17
C PHE A 261 19.59 1.90 14.74
N ASP A 262 20.11 2.34 15.89
CA ASP A 262 21.14 1.62 16.63
C ASP A 262 20.49 0.50 17.47
N PRO A 263 20.97 -0.75 17.40
CA PRO A 263 20.39 -1.87 18.14
C PRO A 263 20.44 -1.71 19.67
N THR A 264 21.29 -0.82 20.19
CA THR A 264 21.41 -0.52 21.63
C THR A 264 20.52 0.63 22.08
N SER A 265 19.94 1.38 21.14
CA SER A 265 19.09 2.53 21.45
C SER A 265 17.66 2.12 21.77
N ARG A 266 17.05 2.85 22.70
CA ARG A 266 15.66 2.66 23.12
C ARG A 266 14.89 3.97 23.02
N ALA A 267 13.58 3.87 22.77
CA ALA A 267 12.67 5.00 22.88
C ALA A 267 12.48 5.32 24.37
N GLU A 268 12.95 6.48 24.82
CA GLU A 268 12.85 6.91 26.22
C GLU A 268 11.52 7.59 26.52
N ARG A 269 11.01 8.36 25.55
CA ARG A 269 9.71 9.04 25.65
C ARG A 269 9.04 9.06 24.29
N VAL A 270 7.73 8.87 24.29
CA VAL A 270 6.90 9.00 23.09
C VAL A 270 5.83 10.04 23.39
N PHE A 271 5.63 10.95 22.46
CA PHE A 271 4.57 11.95 22.47
C PHE A 271 3.69 11.70 21.25
N ILE A 272 2.38 11.70 21.44
CA ILE A 272 1.40 11.65 20.36
C ILE A 272 0.44 12.81 20.58
N ASN A 273 0.23 13.64 19.54
CA ASN A 273 -0.52 14.90 19.65
C ASN A 273 -0.03 15.81 20.78
N GLY A 274 1.28 15.84 21.04
CA GLY A 274 1.90 16.62 22.12
C GLY A 274 1.69 16.06 23.53
N ARG A 275 1.03 14.90 23.69
CA ARG A 275 0.81 14.25 24.98
C ARG A 275 1.78 13.10 25.16
N ALA A 276 2.42 13.04 26.33
CA ALA A 276 3.27 11.90 26.69
C ALA A 276 2.41 10.62 26.76
N VAL A 277 2.84 9.58 26.05
CA VAL A 277 2.25 8.25 26.13
C VAL A 277 3.17 7.33 26.93
N ARG A 278 2.58 6.44 27.73
CA ARG A 278 3.34 5.55 28.60
C ARG A 278 4.12 4.55 27.75
N THR A 279 5.44 4.69 27.71
CA THR A 279 6.35 3.63 27.24
C THR A 279 6.44 2.57 28.34
N GLN A 280 6.34 1.29 27.97
CA GLN A 280 6.57 0.17 28.88
C GLN A 280 8.03 0.10 29.31
#